data_AF-A0A120K5S5-F1
#
_entry.id   AF-A0A120K5S5-F1
#
_cell.length_a   1.000
_cell.length_b   1.000
_cell.length_c   1.000
_cell.angle_alpha   90.00
_cell.angle_beta   90.00
_cell.angle_gamma   90.00
#
_symmetry.space_group_name_H-M   'P 1'
#
loop_
_entity.id
_entity.type
_entity.pdbx_description
1 polymer ?
#
loop_
_entity_poly.entity_id
_entity_poly.type
_entity_poly.pdbx_seq_one_letter_code
_entity_poly.pdbx_strand_id
1 'polypeptide(L)'
;MCEANVSDEALEEVSSRHGLEALVLRLRGRPDPCEAALYLLYSREDEVQGMVRLRKRHLQALLYATRSRQLSEALSATRGGRVIVIASDDEGRLREAAGELGLSVGSPSEAACDVERLQGLASFRLQLLVG
;
A
#
# COMPACT_ATOMS: atom_id res chain seq x y z
N MET A 1 -9.07 8.29 17.64
CA MET A 1 -9.54 8.46 16.25
C MET A 1 -9.18 9.88 15.82
N CYS A 2 -8.06 10.05 15.12
CA CYS A 2 -7.76 11.31 14.43
C CYS A 2 -8.18 11.09 12.98
N GLU A 3 -9.44 11.37 12.66
CA GLU A 3 -9.86 11.53 11.27
C GLU A 3 -9.40 12.93 10.84
N ALA A 4 -8.13 13.06 10.49
CA ALA A 4 -7.69 14.22 9.73
C ALA A 4 -8.43 14.19 8.40
N ASN A 5 -9.32 15.15 8.17
CA ASN A 5 -9.99 15.36 6.89
C ASN A 5 -8.96 15.88 5.89
N VAL A 6 -8.13 14.98 5.35
CA VAL A 6 -7.17 15.27 4.29
C VAL A 6 -7.91 15.32 2.96
N SER A 7 -7.84 16.45 2.24
CA SER A 7 -8.47 16.60 0.93
C SER A 7 -7.74 15.79 -0.15
N ASP A 8 -8.39 15.56 -1.29
CA ASP A 8 -7.74 14.86 -2.42
C ASP A 8 -6.60 15.70 -3.01
N GLU A 9 -6.73 17.03 -3.01
CA GLU A 9 -5.68 17.94 -3.48
C GLU A 9 -4.42 17.87 -2.59
N ALA A 10 -4.59 17.82 -1.27
CA ALA A 10 -3.45 17.68 -0.34
C ALA A 10 -2.75 16.33 -0.52
N LEU A 11 -3.51 15.26 -0.77
CA LEU A 11 -2.99 13.93 -1.09
C LEU A 11 -2.18 13.92 -2.38
N GLU A 12 -2.71 14.53 -3.44
CA GLU A 12 -2.03 14.64 -4.73
C GLU A 12 -0.76 15.49 -4.62
N GLU A 13 -0.79 16.60 -3.88
CA GLU A 13 0.36 17.46 -3.65
C GLU A 13 1.49 16.70 -2.93
N VAL A 14 1.19 16.02 -1.82
CA VAL A 14 2.17 15.20 -1.09
C VAL A 14 2.67 14.06 -1.98
N SER A 15 1.78 13.34 -2.67
CA SER A 15 2.18 12.27 -3.58
C SER A 15 3.09 12.77 -4.71
N SER A 16 2.87 13.98 -5.23
CA SER A 16 3.67 14.55 -6.31
C SER A 16 5.10 14.90 -5.84
N ARG A 17 5.24 15.39 -4.60
CA ARG A 17 6.54 15.74 -4.00
C ARG A 17 7.39 14.53 -3.69
N HIS A 18 6.78 13.47 -3.14
CA HIS A 18 7.50 12.22 -2.86
C HIS A 18 7.71 11.35 -4.11
N GLY A 19 6.95 11.56 -5.17
CA GLY A 19 7.12 10.86 -6.44
C GLY A 19 7.08 9.34 -6.30
N LEU A 20 8.16 8.65 -6.70
CA LEU A 20 8.30 7.19 -6.62
C LEU A 20 9.04 6.72 -5.35
N GLU A 21 9.18 7.60 -4.35
CA GLU A 21 9.89 7.31 -3.11
C GLU A 21 8.94 6.93 -1.97
N ALA A 22 7.76 7.54 -1.95
CA ALA A 22 6.64 7.16 -1.11
C ALA A 22 5.35 7.28 -1.91
N LEU A 23 4.52 6.24 -1.81
CA LEU A 23 3.21 6.19 -2.44
C LEU A 23 2.18 6.66 -1.42
N VAL A 24 1.47 7.73 -1.75
CA VAL A 24 0.44 8.32 -0.90
C VAL A 24 -0.87 8.30 -1.67
N LEU A 25 -1.83 7.49 -1.22
CA LEU A 25 -3.09 7.30 -1.93
C LEU A 25 -4.22 6.90 -0.99
N ARG A 26 -5.43 6.76 -1.54
CA ARG A 26 -6.58 6.22 -0.80
C ARG A 26 -6.91 4.79 -1.22
N LEU A 27 -7.23 3.93 -0.27
CA LEU A 27 -7.86 2.64 -0.50
C LEU A 27 -9.35 2.70 -0.12
N ARG A 28 -10.15 1.84 -0.77
CA ARG A 28 -11.60 1.73 -0.50
C ARG A 28 -11.89 1.24 0.92
N GLY A 29 -11.02 0.40 1.46
CA GLY A 29 -11.11 -0.14 2.81
C GLY A 29 -9.75 -0.15 3.48
N ARG A 30 -9.77 -0.24 4.81
CA ARG A 30 -8.55 -0.40 5.60
C ARG A 30 -8.00 -1.80 5.34
N PRO A 31 -6.74 -1.94 4.87
CA PRO A 31 -6.15 -3.25 4.71
C PRO A 31 -6.05 -3.94 6.07
N ASP A 32 -6.28 -5.24 6.10
CA ASP A 32 -5.96 -6.04 7.28
C ASP A 32 -4.44 -5.93 7.55
N PRO A 33 -3.99 -5.78 8.81
CA PRO A 33 -2.57 -5.63 9.11
C PRO A 33 -1.70 -6.81 8.62
N CYS A 34 -2.22 -8.04 8.67
CA CYS A 34 -1.50 -9.20 8.15
C CYS A 34 -1.49 -9.21 6.62
N GLU A 35 -2.57 -8.81 5.95
CA GLU A 35 -2.54 -8.61 4.50
C GLU A 35 -1.48 -7.55 4.11
N ALA A 36 -1.43 -6.42 4.82
CA ALA A 36 -0.45 -5.36 4.57
C ALA A 36 1.00 -5.84 4.73
N ALA A 37 1.27 -6.64 5.77
CA ALA A 37 2.59 -7.26 5.97
C ALA A 37 2.94 -8.22 4.82
N LEU A 38 1.96 -9.01 4.35
CA LEU A 38 2.15 -9.92 3.23
C LEU A 38 2.38 -9.20 1.90
N TYR A 39 1.79 -8.03 1.66
CA TYR A 39 2.06 -7.24 0.45
C TYR A 39 3.54 -6.91 0.30
N LEU A 40 4.20 -6.52 1.40
CA LEU A 40 5.63 -6.22 1.44
C LEU A 40 6.47 -7.49 1.33
N LEU A 41 6.11 -8.55 2.05
CA LEU A 41 6.82 -9.83 2.01
C LEU A 41 6.80 -10.41 0.59
N TYR A 42 5.63 -10.49 -0.04
CA TYR A 42 5.49 -11.01 -1.39
C TYR A 42 6.23 -10.16 -2.41
N SER A 43 6.16 -8.83 -2.29
CA SER A 43 6.94 -7.94 -3.16
C SER A 43 8.45 -8.17 -3.05
N ARG A 44 8.96 -8.49 -1.86
CA ARG A 44 10.37 -8.82 -1.64
C ARG A 44 10.72 -10.20 -2.19
N GLU A 45 9.89 -11.20 -1.97
CA GLU A 45 10.12 -12.55 -2.49
C GLU A 45 10.10 -12.59 -4.01
N ASP A 46 9.14 -11.88 -4.63
CA ASP A 46 9.08 -11.76 -6.09
C ASP A 46 10.36 -11.11 -6.64
N GLU A 47 10.97 -10.17 -5.91
CA GLU A 47 12.23 -9.52 -6.32
C GLU A 47 13.38 -10.51 -6.29
N VAL A 48 13.49 -11.27 -5.21
CA VAL A 48 14.51 -12.31 -5.06
C VAL A 48 14.39 -13.37 -6.17
N GLN A 49 13.17 -13.65 -6.62
CA GLN A 49 12.88 -14.62 -7.68
C GLN A 49 12.96 -14.03 -9.10
N GLY A 50 13.23 -12.73 -9.26
CA GLY A 50 13.23 -12.06 -10.58
C GLY A 50 11.84 -11.95 -11.22
N MET A 51 10.78 -12.12 -10.42
CA MET A 51 9.36 -12.07 -10.84
C MET A 51 8.74 -10.67 -10.65
N VAL A 52 9.54 -9.67 -10.28
CA VAL A 52 9.08 -8.30 -10.08
C VAL A 52 8.60 -7.68 -11.38
N ARG A 53 7.41 -7.09 -11.31
CA ARG A 53 6.79 -6.40 -12.45
C ARG A 53 7.04 -4.90 -12.39
N LEU A 54 7.30 -4.35 -11.20
CA LEU A 54 7.57 -2.94 -10.95
C LEU A 54 8.85 -2.78 -10.13
N ARG A 55 9.80 -1.95 -10.60
CA ARG A 55 11.12 -1.75 -9.95
C ARG A 55 11.07 -1.30 -8.49
N LYS A 56 9.94 -0.79 -8.01
CA LYS A 56 9.76 -0.28 -6.64
C LYS A 56 8.83 -1.20 -5.87
N ARG A 57 9.26 -1.66 -4.69
CA ARG A 57 8.52 -2.64 -3.87
C ARG A 57 7.18 -2.12 -3.41
N HIS A 58 7.09 -0.87 -2.97
CA HIS A 58 5.82 -0.26 -2.57
C HIS A 58 4.80 -0.16 -3.73
N LEU A 59 5.25 -0.01 -4.98
CA LEU A 59 4.36 -0.07 -6.16
C LEU A 59 3.93 -1.52 -6.47
N GLN A 60 4.83 -2.48 -6.31
CA GLN A 60 4.47 -3.91 -6.40
C GLN A 60 3.45 -4.28 -5.30
N ALA A 61 3.63 -3.77 -4.08
CA ALA A 61 2.71 -3.95 -2.96
C ALA A 61 1.32 -3.36 -3.25
N LEU A 62 1.23 -2.28 -4.04
CA LEU A 62 -0.06 -1.73 -4.48
C LEU A 62 -0.84 -2.71 -5.36
N LEU A 63 -0.16 -3.49 -6.22
CA LEU A 63 -0.82 -4.53 -7.02
C LEU A 63 -1.49 -5.56 -6.12
N TYR A 64 -0.82 -5.96 -5.04
CA TYR A 64 -1.38 -6.85 -4.02
C TYR A 64 -2.53 -6.21 -3.24
N ALA A 65 -2.38 -4.95 -2.81
CA ALA A 65 -3.41 -4.23 -2.06
C ALA A 65 -4.71 -4.02 -2.85
N THR A 66 -4.62 -3.92 -4.17
CA THR A 66 -5.77 -3.69 -5.06
C THR A 66 -6.20 -4.93 -5.83
N ARG A 67 -5.49 -6.05 -5.67
CA ARG A 67 -5.65 -7.29 -6.46
C ARG A 67 -5.63 -7.03 -7.97
N SER A 68 -4.81 -6.07 -8.40
CA SER A 68 -4.71 -5.63 -9.79
C SER A 68 -3.54 -6.25 -10.50
N ARG A 69 -3.70 -6.52 -11.80
CA ARG A 69 -2.60 -7.03 -12.63
C ARG A 69 -1.80 -5.92 -13.28
N GLN A 70 -2.26 -4.68 -13.28
CA GLN A 70 -1.56 -3.56 -13.89
C GLN A 70 -1.54 -2.37 -12.95
N LEU A 71 -0.48 -1.55 -13.03
CA LEU A 71 -0.36 -0.35 -12.19
C LEU A 71 -1.47 0.66 -12.48
N SER A 72 -1.87 0.82 -13.74
CA SER A 72 -2.98 1.71 -14.14
C SER A 72 -4.32 1.30 -13.53
N GLU A 73 -4.60 -0.01 -13.50
CA GLU A 73 -5.78 -0.59 -12.86
C GLU A 73 -5.72 -0.35 -11.34
N ALA A 74 -4.57 -0.61 -10.72
CA ALA A 74 -4.36 -0.40 -9.29
C ALA A 74 -4.59 1.06 -8.87
N LEU A 75 -4.01 2.01 -9.61
CA LEU A 75 -4.20 3.45 -9.40
C LEU A 75 -5.64 3.91 -9.69
N SER A 76 -6.36 3.22 -10.57
CA SER A 76 -7.78 3.52 -10.81
C SER A 76 -8.65 3.02 -9.65
N ALA A 77 -8.31 1.86 -9.07
CA ALA A 77 -9.02 1.27 -7.94
C ALA A 77 -8.89 2.09 -6.65
N THR A 78 -7.84 2.90 -6.53
CA THR A 78 -7.56 3.77 -5.38
C THR A 78 -8.37 5.09 -5.42
N ARG A 79 -8.90 5.46 -6.59
CA ARG A 79 -9.73 6.67 -6.73
C ARG A 79 -11.04 6.54 -5.95
N GLY A 80 -11.39 7.59 -5.20
CA GLY A 80 -12.59 7.61 -4.36
C GLY A 80 -12.50 6.71 -3.11
N GLY A 81 -11.31 6.23 -2.76
CA GLY A 81 -11.07 5.54 -1.49
C GLY A 81 -11.32 6.46 -0.29
N ARG A 82 -11.44 5.86 0.90
CA ARG A 82 -11.67 6.58 2.17
C ARG A 82 -10.51 6.45 3.14
N VAL A 83 -9.64 5.47 2.95
CA VAL A 83 -8.54 5.19 3.87
C VAL A 83 -7.24 5.64 3.25
N ILE A 84 -6.55 6.57 3.89
CA ILE A 84 -5.23 7.03 3.45
C ILE A 84 -4.21 5.93 3.74
N VAL A 85 -3.40 5.61 2.73
CA VAL A 85 -2.29 4.68 2.84
C VAL A 85 -1.04 5.37 2.35
N ILE A 86 0.00 5.28 3.18
CA ILE A 86 1.35 5.74 2.87
C ILE A 86 2.23 4.51 2.86
N ALA A 87 2.87 4.23 1.73
CA ALA A 87 3.78 3.11 1.56
C ALA A 87 5.14 3.62 1.08
N SER A 88 6.19 3.33 1.84
CA SER A 88 7.57 3.62 1.45
C SER A 88 8.48 2.48 1.88
N ASP A 89 9.59 2.35 1.17
CA ASP A 89 10.68 1.43 1.55
C ASP A 89 11.59 2.04 2.62
N ASP A 90 11.36 3.31 2.99
CA ASP A 90 12.10 4.06 3.99
C ASP A 90 11.18 4.60 5.09
N GLU A 91 11.51 4.32 6.35
CA GLU A 91 10.70 4.74 7.49
C GLU A 91 10.70 6.26 7.71
N GLY A 92 11.82 6.93 7.41
CA GLY A 92 11.94 8.39 7.50
C GLY A 92 10.96 9.08 6.56
N ARG A 93 10.91 8.64 5.30
CA ARG A 93 9.97 9.12 4.28
C ARG A 93 8.52 8.86 4.65
N LEU A 94 8.22 7.72 5.26
CA LEU A 94 6.88 7.42 5.74
C LEU A 94 6.44 8.42 6.81
N ARG A 95 7.31 8.71 7.78
CA ARG A 95 7.03 9.68 8.84
C ARG A 95 6.92 11.10 8.32
N GLU A 96 7.77 11.48 7.36
CA GLU A 96 7.72 12.78 6.69
C GLU A 96 6.39 12.96 5.97
N ALA A 97 6.02 12.04 5.07
CA ALA A 97 4.76 12.08 4.34
C ALA A 97 3.53 12.07 5.27
N ALA A 98 3.57 11.29 6.36
CA ALA A 98 2.53 11.28 7.38
C ALA A 98 2.42 12.63 8.09
N GLY A 99 3.56 13.23 8.46
CA GLY A 99 3.63 14.52 9.13
C GLY A 99 3.08 15.66 8.28
N GLU A 100 3.37 15.66 6.97
CA GLU A 100 2.83 16.65 6.03
C GLU A 100 1.29 16.58 5.92
N LEU A 101 0.71 15.41 6.12
CA LEU A 101 -0.74 15.20 6.15
C LEU A 101 -1.35 15.41 7.54
N GLY A 102 -0.55 15.82 8.54
CA GLY A 102 -0.99 15.95 9.92
C GLY A 102 -1.38 14.61 10.57
N LEU A 103 -0.86 13.49 10.06
CA LEU A 103 -1.14 12.14 10.54
C LEU A 103 -0.08 11.68 11.53
N SER A 104 -0.53 11.07 12.63
CA SER A 104 0.34 10.39 13.58
C SER A 104 0.53 8.93 13.20
N VAL A 105 1.76 8.44 13.22
CA VAL A 105 2.06 7.01 13.06
C VAL A 105 1.80 6.30 14.39
N GLY A 106 0.86 5.35 14.40
CA GLY A 106 0.50 4.56 15.59
C GLY A 106 1.47 3.40 15.86
N SER A 107 1.31 2.74 17.01
CA SER A 107 2.11 1.57 17.37
C SER A 107 1.62 0.29 16.64
N PRO A 108 2.51 -0.52 16.05
CA PRO A 108 2.14 -1.81 15.44
C PRO A 108 1.54 -2.82 16.43
N SER A 109 1.81 -2.67 17.73
CA SER A 109 1.38 -3.60 18.78
C SER A 109 -0.13 -3.71 18.97
N GLU A 110 -0.90 -2.81 18.36
CA GLU A 110 -2.36 -2.74 18.45
C GLU A 110 -3.08 -3.40 17.26
N ALA A 111 -2.32 -3.96 16.31
CA ALA A 111 -2.86 -4.60 15.12
C ALA A 111 -3.37 -6.02 15.42
N ALA A 112 -4.68 -6.23 15.36
CA ALA A 112 -5.28 -7.57 15.29
C ALA A 112 -5.44 -7.99 13.82
N CYS A 113 -5.11 -9.25 13.52
CA CYS A 113 -5.22 -9.81 12.18
C CYS A 113 -6.45 -10.72 12.03
N ASP A 114 -7.09 -10.61 10.88
CA ASP A 114 -8.09 -11.57 10.41
C ASP A 114 -7.45 -12.51 9.36
N VAL A 115 -7.14 -13.73 9.82
CA VAL A 115 -6.44 -14.74 9.01
C VAL A 115 -7.29 -15.23 7.83
N GLU A 116 -8.62 -15.16 7.92
CA GLU A 116 -9.51 -15.63 6.85
C GLU A 116 -9.35 -14.79 5.58
N ARG A 117 -9.01 -13.50 5.72
CA ARG A 117 -8.80 -12.58 4.60
C ARG A 117 -7.53 -12.90 3.80
N LEU A 118 -6.57 -13.61 4.40
CA LEU A 118 -5.29 -13.95 3.77
C LEU A 118 -5.42 -14.97 2.63
N GLN A 119 -6.43 -15.85 2.67
CA GLN A 119 -6.60 -16.89 1.64
C GLN A 119 -6.77 -16.30 0.23
N GLY A 120 -7.53 -15.21 0.14
CA GLY A 120 -7.71 -14.49 -1.12
C GLY A 120 -6.38 -13.95 -1.65
N LEU A 121 -5.52 -13.42 -0.77
CA LEU A 121 -4.25 -12.81 -1.16
C LEU A 121 -3.25 -13.84 -1.69
N ALA A 122 -3.11 -14.97 -0.98
CA ALA A 122 -2.25 -16.07 -1.42
C ALA A 122 -2.71 -16.62 -2.77
N SER A 123 -4.02 -16.80 -2.95
CA SER A 123 -4.61 -17.25 -4.22
C SER A 123 -4.28 -16.29 -5.37
N PHE A 124 -4.41 -14.97 -5.14
CA PHE A 124 -4.08 -13.96 -6.13
C PHE A 124 -2.59 -13.97 -6.51
N ARG A 125 -1.69 -14.12 -5.53
CA ARG A 125 -0.25 -14.23 -5.82
C ARG A 125 0.07 -15.44 -6.69
N LEU A 126 -0.51 -16.61 -6.38
CA LEU A 126 -0.31 -17.82 -7.20
C LEU A 126 -0.76 -17.58 -8.65
N GLN A 127 -1.88 -16.88 -8.86
CA GLN A 127 -2.33 -16.53 -10.21
C GLN A 127 -1.36 -15.60 -10.94
N LEU A 128 -0.68 -14.68 -10.23
CA LEU A 128 0.34 -13.81 -10.82
C LEU A 128 1.64 -14.55 -11.19
N LEU A 129 1.97 -15.62 -10.47
CA LEU A 129 3.19 -16.39 -10.71
C LEU A 129 3.01 -17.44 -11.83
N VAL A 130 1.79 -17.92 -12.05
CA VAL A 130 1.48 -19.01 -13.00
C VAL A 130 0.94 -18.48 -14.33
N GLY A 131 0.42 -17.25 -14.38
CA GLY A 131 -0.17 -16.63 -15.57
C GLY A 131 0.73 -15.57 -16.20
#